data_AF-A0A935F616-F1
#
_entry.id   AF-A0A935F616-F1
#
_cell.length_a   1.000
_cell.length_b   1.000
_cell.length_c   1.000
_cell.angle_alpha   90.00
_cell.angle_beta   90.00
_cell.angle_gamma   90.00
#
_symmetry.space_group_name_H-M   'P 1'
#
loop_
_entity.id
_entity.type
_entity.pdbx_description
1 polymer ?
#
loop_
_entity_poly.entity_id
_entity_poly.type
_entity_poly.pdbx_seq_one_letter_code
_entity_poly.pdbx_strand_id
1 'polypeptide(L)'
;MSFDPIRRRSLAVLAGVAGAAVLPTRAMAATDTGVHTRPIPSTGERVPVIGLGTWITFDVGDSTASRSTLLPVMRDFLAAGGRVIDSSPMYGSSESVIGDLADQLRRPPMFSATKIWTPGRWAGAQQVERSLGLWGVERFDLVQVHNMLDWRTHLPTLAALKREGRIRYLGITTSHGRRHDELERAMREVAFDFVQFTYSVADRDAEPRLLPLARDRGAAVIANRPFDGGGLFDRVRGRPLPSWAVEIDCANWAQMFLKFVVSHPAVTCAIPATSQAAHLRENVGALRGRLPDAAMRKRIAQAAGQG
;
A
#
# COMPACT_ATOMS: atom_id res chain seq x y z
N MET A 1 37.80 -77.35 -49.45
CA MET A 1 38.22 -76.11 -48.76
C MET A 1 37.64 -76.19 -47.35
N SER A 2 38.29 -76.96 -46.48
CA SER A 2 39.26 -76.55 -45.45
C SER A 2 38.57 -76.00 -44.20
N PHE A 3 38.59 -76.85 -43.16
CA PHE A 3 38.63 -76.49 -41.76
C PHE A 3 39.87 -75.61 -41.50
N ASP A 4 39.78 -74.60 -40.61
CA ASP A 4 40.45 -74.64 -39.29
C ASP A 4 39.96 -73.48 -38.38
N PRO A 5 39.69 -73.70 -37.07
CA PRO A 5 39.34 -72.71 -36.05
C PRO A 5 40.58 -72.30 -35.22
N ILE A 6 40.37 -71.48 -34.16
CA ILE A 6 41.21 -71.21 -32.95
C ILE A 6 41.19 -69.68 -32.69
N ARG A 7 40.39 -69.16 -31.74
CA ARG A 7 40.45 -69.19 -30.26
C ARG A 7 41.17 -67.96 -29.66
N ARG A 8 40.52 -67.45 -28.59
CA ARG A 8 41.02 -66.60 -27.47
C ARG A 8 41.10 -65.10 -27.81
N ARG A 9 40.66 -64.17 -26.96
CA ARG A 9 40.36 -64.21 -25.52
C ARG A 9 39.51 -62.99 -25.17
N SER A 10 38.54 -63.21 -24.29
CA SER A 10 37.82 -62.19 -23.52
C SER A 10 38.77 -61.33 -22.69
N LEU A 11 38.45 -60.03 -22.56
CA LEU A 11 38.55 -59.28 -21.31
C LEU A 11 37.79 -57.95 -21.44
N ALA A 12 36.81 -57.81 -20.55
CA ALA A 12 36.02 -56.62 -20.35
C ALA A 12 36.89 -55.47 -19.84
N VAL A 13 36.66 -54.27 -20.37
CA VAL A 13 36.96 -53.02 -19.67
C VAL A 13 35.75 -52.12 -19.81
N LEU A 14 34.91 -52.13 -18.79
CA LEU A 14 34.02 -51.02 -18.45
C LEU A 14 34.93 -49.85 -18.02
N ALA A 15 35.02 -48.81 -18.85
CA ALA A 15 35.50 -47.51 -18.41
C ALA A 15 34.31 -46.54 -18.42
N GLY A 16 33.89 -46.16 -17.22
CA GLY A 16 32.69 -45.38 -16.96
C GLY A 16 32.72 -44.00 -17.60
N VAL A 17 31.65 -43.68 -18.33
CA VAL A 17 31.29 -42.29 -18.60
C VAL A 17 30.67 -41.75 -17.33
N ALA A 18 31.46 -40.99 -16.56
CA ALA A 18 30.92 -40.12 -15.53
C ALA A 18 30.06 -39.06 -16.22
N GLY A 19 28.76 -39.34 -16.34
CA GLY A 19 27.78 -38.34 -16.71
C GLY A 19 27.71 -37.31 -15.61
N ALA A 20 28.42 -36.19 -15.77
CA ALA A 20 28.15 -34.99 -15.01
C ALA A 20 26.72 -34.56 -15.36
N ALA A 21 25.75 -34.97 -14.53
CA ALA A 21 24.43 -34.42 -14.55
C ALA A 21 24.57 -32.93 -14.23
N VAL A 22 24.57 -32.11 -15.28
CA VAL A 22 24.35 -30.67 -15.15
C VAL A 22 22.92 -30.54 -14.66
N LEU A 23 22.75 -30.54 -13.33
CA LEU A 23 21.54 -30.08 -12.71
C LEU A 23 21.27 -28.69 -13.31
N PRO A 24 20.08 -28.44 -13.87
CA PRO A 24 19.74 -27.07 -14.24
C PRO A 24 19.74 -26.32 -12.92
N THR A 25 20.76 -25.48 -12.72
CA THR A 25 20.66 -24.41 -11.75
C THR A 25 19.43 -23.65 -12.20
N ARG A 26 18.32 -23.84 -11.48
CA ARG A 26 17.22 -22.88 -11.50
C ARG A 26 17.87 -21.59 -11.06
N ALA A 27 18.34 -20.81 -12.03
CA ALA A 27 18.53 -19.40 -11.87
C ALA A 27 17.17 -18.93 -11.37
N MET A 28 17.07 -18.69 -10.07
CA MET A 28 16.05 -17.79 -9.57
C MET A 28 16.42 -16.45 -10.17
N ALA A 29 15.98 -16.24 -11.41
CA ALA A 29 15.85 -14.91 -11.94
C ALA A 29 14.96 -14.21 -10.93
N ALA A 30 15.57 -13.38 -10.08
CA ALA A 30 14.84 -12.35 -9.39
C ALA A 30 14.26 -11.50 -10.53
N THR A 31 13.04 -11.83 -10.95
CA THR A 31 12.26 -10.92 -11.76
C THR A 31 12.06 -9.70 -10.87
N ASP A 32 12.86 -8.67 -11.10
CA ASP A 32 12.49 -7.32 -10.69
C ASP A 32 11.21 -7.00 -11.46
N THR A 33 10.06 -7.34 -10.88
CA THR A 33 8.74 -7.17 -11.49
C THR A 33 8.30 -5.71 -11.48
N GLY A 34 9.22 -4.77 -11.20
CA GLY A 34 8.91 -3.37 -10.95
C GLY A 34 8.10 -3.18 -9.67
N VAL A 35 7.66 -1.94 -9.46
CA VAL A 35 6.77 -1.58 -8.35
C VAL A 35 5.40 -2.21 -8.56
N HIS A 36 4.90 -2.89 -7.53
CA HIS A 36 3.51 -3.35 -7.47
C HIS A 36 2.56 -2.18 -7.56
N THR A 37 1.68 -2.24 -8.55
CA THR A 37 0.63 -1.25 -8.77
C THR A 37 -0.73 -1.90 -8.90
N ARG A 38 -1.79 -1.17 -8.55
CA ARG A 38 -3.18 -1.59 -8.73
C ARG A 38 -3.95 -0.55 -9.56
N PRO A 39 -4.87 -0.98 -10.43
CA PRO A 39 -5.74 -0.04 -11.13
C PRO A 39 -6.74 0.59 -10.16
N ILE A 40 -7.03 1.86 -10.36
CA ILE A 40 -8.23 2.52 -9.87
C ILE A 40 -9.37 2.05 -10.76
N PRO A 41 -10.40 1.33 -10.25
CA PRO A 41 -11.34 0.66 -11.13
C PRO A 41 -12.14 1.60 -12.05
N SER A 42 -12.40 2.85 -11.60
CA SER A 42 -13.17 3.81 -12.39
C SER A 42 -12.43 4.36 -13.61
N THR A 43 -11.10 4.26 -13.70
CA THR A 43 -10.29 4.87 -14.77
C THR A 43 -9.21 3.96 -15.36
N GLY A 44 -8.81 2.90 -14.66
CA GLY A 44 -7.68 2.05 -15.03
C GLY A 44 -6.30 2.65 -14.72
N GLU A 45 -6.22 3.90 -14.24
CA GLU A 45 -4.97 4.50 -13.77
C GLU A 45 -4.34 3.61 -12.69
N ARG A 46 -3.04 3.39 -12.77
CA ARG A 46 -2.33 2.50 -11.84
C ARG A 46 -1.61 3.30 -10.76
N VAL A 47 -1.84 2.96 -9.50
CA VAL A 47 -1.14 3.55 -8.35
C VAL A 47 -0.31 2.50 -7.61
N PRO A 48 0.85 2.89 -7.03
CA PRO A 48 1.63 1.99 -6.18
C PRO A 48 0.83 1.45 -4.99
N VAL A 49 1.05 0.20 -4.64
CA VAL A 49 0.29 -0.46 -3.55
C VAL A 49 0.67 0.01 -2.15
N ILE A 50 1.80 0.69 -1.98
CA ILE A 50 2.19 1.34 -0.73
C ILE A 50 2.18 2.85 -0.93
N GLY A 51 1.34 3.52 -0.16
CA GLY A 51 1.32 4.96 0.00
C GLY A 51 2.02 5.42 1.29
N LEU A 52 2.04 6.72 1.50
CA LEU A 52 2.57 7.37 2.69
C LEU A 52 1.42 8.07 3.43
N GLY A 53 1.03 7.55 4.58
CA GLY A 53 0.11 8.23 5.49
C GLY A 53 0.86 9.27 6.32
N THR A 54 0.22 10.40 6.61
CA THR A 54 0.89 11.53 7.28
C THR A 54 0.29 11.91 8.64
N TRP A 55 -0.73 11.18 9.10
CA TRP A 55 -1.35 11.38 10.42
C TRP A 55 -0.31 11.23 11.55
N ILE A 56 -0.26 12.22 12.45
CA ILE A 56 0.71 12.39 13.55
C ILE A 56 2.14 12.62 13.06
N THR A 57 2.62 11.86 12.09
CA THR A 57 4.04 11.80 11.74
C THR A 57 4.55 13.03 11.00
N PHE A 58 3.65 13.78 10.34
CA PHE A 58 4.00 15.02 9.63
C PHE A 58 3.47 16.27 10.36
N ASP A 59 2.88 16.11 11.54
CA ASP A 59 2.46 17.23 12.36
C ASP A 59 3.64 17.74 13.21
N VAL A 60 4.55 18.46 12.58
CA VAL A 60 5.83 18.89 13.17
C VAL A 60 5.97 20.41 13.34
N GLY A 61 4.90 21.15 13.05
CA GLY A 61 4.82 22.60 13.13
C GLY A 61 5.57 23.33 12.01
N ASP A 62 5.88 24.60 12.25
CA ASP A 62 6.39 25.53 11.22
C ASP A 62 7.92 25.69 11.21
N SER A 63 8.62 25.05 12.14
CA SER A 63 10.08 25.12 12.22
C SER A 63 10.74 24.45 11.02
N THR A 64 11.60 25.18 10.32
CA THR A 64 12.44 24.64 9.23
C THR A 64 13.22 23.41 9.69
N ALA A 65 13.76 23.43 10.92
CA ALA A 65 14.52 22.31 11.47
C ALA A 65 13.64 21.06 11.60
N SER A 66 12.44 21.20 12.17
CA SER A 66 11.49 20.10 12.34
C SER A 66 11.04 19.54 10.98
N ARG A 67 10.66 20.41 10.04
CA ARG A 67 10.24 20.00 8.68
C ARG A 67 11.37 19.28 7.93
N SER A 68 12.60 19.74 8.07
CA SER A 68 13.78 19.16 7.40
C SER A 68 14.02 17.69 7.79
N THR A 69 13.60 17.26 8.97
CA THR A 69 13.71 15.86 9.40
C THR A 69 12.88 14.90 8.53
N LEU A 70 11.82 15.39 7.88
CA LEU A 70 10.92 14.62 7.05
C LEU A 70 11.31 14.61 5.57
N LEU A 71 12.25 15.48 5.15
CA LEU A 71 12.72 15.52 3.77
C LEU A 71 13.28 14.18 3.28
N PRO A 72 14.13 13.44 4.04
CA PRO A 72 14.56 12.11 3.65
C PRO A 72 13.39 11.12 3.52
N VAL A 73 12.35 11.24 4.35
CA VAL A 73 11.17 10.36 4.29
C VAL A 73 10.45 10.58 2.95
N MET A 74 10.07 11.80 2.62
CA MET A 74 9.34 12.05 1.37
C MET A 74 10.22 11.77 0.14
N ARG A 75 11.49 12.15 0.17
CA ARG A 75 12.45 11.87 -0.92
C ARG A 75 12.61 10.38 -1.18
N ASP A 76 12.92 9.60 -0.14
CA ASP A 76 13.21 8.18 -0.28
C ASP A 76 11.94 7.41 -0.68
N PHE A 77 10.76 7.85 -0.24
CA PHE A 77 9.47 7.29 -0.65
C PHE A 77 9.25 7.42 -2.16
N LEU A 78 9.45 8.63 -2.69
CA LEU A 78 9.28 8.92 -4.10
C LEU A 78 10.34 8.23 -4.97
N ALA A 79 11.59 8.20 -4.49
CA ALA A 79 12.70 7.50 -5.13
C ALA A 79 12.49 5.99 -5.20
N ALA A 80 11.85 5.39 -4.18
CA ALA A 80 11.50 3.97 -4.18
C ALA A 80 10.36 3.63 -5.16
N GLY A 81 9.72 4.63 -5.78
CA GLY A 81 8.59 4.49 -6.70
C GLY A 81 7.22 4.64 -6.04
N GLY A 82 7.17 5.05 -4.77
CA GLY A 82 5.94 5.47 -4.11
C GLY A 82 5.37 6.76 -4.75
N ARG A 83 4.05 6.93 -4.69
CA ARG A 83 3.36 8.10 -5.25
C ARG A 83 2.18 8.61 -4.42
N VAL A 84 1.44 7.72 -3.76
CA VAL A 84 0.25 8.09 -2.97
C VAL A 84 0.67 8.72 -1.66
N ILE A 85 0.34 9.99 -1.44
CA ILE A 85 0.53 10.69 -0.16
C ILE A 85 -0.85 11.09 0.36
N ASP A 86 -1.21 10.57 1.54
CA ASP A 86 -2.52 10.75 2.17
C ASP A 86 -2.42 11.61 3.44
N SER A 87 -3.15 12.74 3.44
CA SER A 87 -3.21 13.70 4.55
C SER A 87 -4.65 14.12 4.86
N SER A 88 -4.82 15.07 5.77
CA SER A 88 -6.10 15.68 6.11
C SER A 88 -5.91 17.04 6.78
N PRO A 89 -6.87 17.96 6.64
CA PRO A 89 -6.93 19.18 7.45
C PRO A 89 -6.92 18.95 8.96
N MET A 90 -7.35 17.76 9.43
CA MET A 90 -7.32 17.43 10.86
C MET A 90 -5.93 16.99 11.36
N TYR A 91 -4.93 16.86 10.48
CA TYR A 91 -3.58 16.37 10.84
C TYR A 91 -2.62 17.52 11.16
N GLY A 92 -3.13 18.57 11.82
CA GLY A 92 -2.35 19.74 12.22
C GLY A 92 -1.62 20.37 11.04
N SER A 93 -0.30 20.48 11.17
CA SER A 93 0.60 21.07 10.17
C SER A 93 0.90 20.17 8.96
N SER A 94 0.37 18.95 8.89
CA SER A 94 0.79 17.98 7.87
C SER A 94 0.62 18.47 6.42
N GLU A 95 -0.45 19.19 6.09
CA GLU A 95 -0.68 19.64 4.71
C GLU A 95 0.35 20.69 4.26
N SER A 96 0.68 21.66 5.12
CA SER A 96 1.71 22.67 4.83
C SER A 96 3.10 22.04 4.77
N VAL A 97 3.39 21.08 5.66
CA VAL A 97 4.65 20.33 5.65
C VAL A 97 4.84 19.58 4.33
N ILE A 98 3.79 18.93 3.82
CA ILE A 98 3.87 18.24 2.52
C ILE A 98 4.16 19.23 1.39
N GLY A 99 3.49 20.39 1.39
CA GLY A 99 3.72 21.45 0.40
C GLY A 99 5.18 21.94 0.39
N ASP A 100 5.73 22.26 1.56
CA ASP A 100 7.12 22.69 1.74
C ASP A 100 8.13 21.64 1.27
N LEU A 101 7.92 20.37 1.64
CA LEU A 101 8.80 19.29 1.23
C LEU A 101 8.71 19.05 -0.28
N ALA A 102 7.52 19.18 -0.86
CA ALA A 102 7.35 19.12 -2.30
C ALA A 102 8.13 20.23 -3.01
N ASP A 103 8.13 21.47 -2.50
CA ASP A 103 8.96 22.56 -3.03
C ASP A 103 10.46 22.24 -2.98
N GLN A 104 10.94 21.80 -1.82
CA GLN A 104 12.36 21.42 -1.65
C GLN A 104 12.78 20.28 -2.58
N LEU A 105 11.84 19.39 -2.92
CA LEU A 105 12.04 18.29 -3.87
C LEU A 105 11.76 18.67 -5.33
N ARG A 106 11.54 19.96 -5.63
CA ARG A 106 11.23 20.47 -6.97
C ARG A 106 9.95 19.86 -7.57
N ARG A 107 8.92 19.76 -6.73
CA ARG A 107 7.54 19.36 -7.08
C ARG A 107 7.48 18.05 -7.90
N PRO A 108 8.00 16.93 -7.36
CA PRO A 108 7.94 15.65 -8.05
C PRO A 108 6.49 15.20 -8.24
N PRO A 109 6.19 14.34 -9.23
CA PRO A 109 4.85 13.83 -9.44
C PRO A 109 4.39 12.99 -8.24
N MET A 110 3.18 13.27 -7.76
CA MET A 110 2.55 12.62 -6.62
C MET A 110 1.08 12.33 -6.94
N PHE A 111 0.53 11.32 -6.28
CA PHE A 111 -0.91 11.16 -6.14
C PHE A 111 -1.30 11.80 -4.80
N SER A 112 -1.82 13.01 -4.88
CA SER A 112 -2.20 13.87 -3.76
C SER A 112 -3.59 13.53 -3.24
N ALA A 113 -3.65 13.04 -1.99
CA ALA A 113 -4.91 12.70 -1.33
C ALA A 113 -5.10 13.54 -0.06
N THR A 114 -6.16 14.33 -0.02
CA THR A 114 -6.61 15.04 1.19
C THR A 114 -8.08 14.74 1.49
N LYS A 115 -8.63 15.40 2.50
CA LYS A 115 -9.97 15.12 3.02
C LYS A 115 -10.70 16.41 3.39
N ILE A 116 -12.03 16.32 3.51
CA ILE A 116 -12.87 17.31 4.18
C ILE A 116 -13.17 16.80 5.59
N TRP A 117 -12.87 17.60 6.60
CA TRP A 117 -13.16 17.36 8.01
C TRP A 117 -13.73 18.64 8.63
N THR A 118 -14.97 18.96 8.27
CA THR A 118 -15.77 20.05 8.85
C THR A 118 -17.23 19.84 8.47
N PRO A 119 -18.23 20.21 9.30
CA PRO A 119 -19.61 20.25 8.88
C PRO A 119 -19.90 21.46 7.98
N GLY A 120 -20.94 21.36 7.16
CA GLY A 120 -21.47 22.46 6.36
C GLY A 120 -20.81 22.60 4.99
N ARG A 121 -21.65 22.67 3.96
CA ARG A 121 -21.23 22.66 2.55
C ARG A 121 -20.24 23.77 2.20
N TRP A 122 -20.51 25.00 2.64
CA TRP A 122 -19.66 26.16 2.37
C TRP A 122 -18.29 26.02 3.05
N ALA A 123 -18.27 25.62 4.32
CA ALA A 123 -17.03 25.41 5.07
C ALA A 123 -16.19 24.27 4.46
N GLY A 124 -16.83 23.20 4.00
CA GLY A 124 -16.16 22.11 3.29
C GLY A 124 -15.48 22.57 2.00
N ALA A 125 -16.17 23.38 1.19
CA ALA A 125 -15.58 23.96 -0.02
C ALA A 125 -14.37 24.85 0.30
N GLN A 126 -14.49 25.74 1.30
CA GLN A 126 -13.38 26.60 1.74
C GLN A 126 -12.20 25.81 2.30
N GLN A 127 -12.45 24.67 2.95
CA GLN A 127 -11.39 23.80 3.44
C GLN A 127 -10.59 23.18 2.29
N VAL A 128 -11.25 22.75 1.20
CA VAL A 128 -10.56 22.26 0.00
C VAL A 128 -9.69 23.36 -0.63
N GLU A 129 -10.19 24.60 -0.73
CA GLU A 129 -9.40 25.74 -1.21
C GLU A 129 -8.13 25.94 -0.40
N ARG A 130 -8.27 25.91 0.93
CA ARG A 130 -7.14 26.05 1.83
C ARG A 130 -6.14 24.92 1.62
N SER A 131 -6.59 23.67 1.55
CA SER A 131 -5.72 22.52 1.34
C SER A 131 -4.95 22.59 0.01
N LEU A 132 -5.57 23.09 -1.07
CA LEU A 132 -4.86 23.32 -2.35
C LEU A 132 -3.71 24.30 -2.17
N GLY A 133 -3.95 25.40 -1.44
CA GLY A 133 -2.93 26.39 -1.11
C GLY A 133 -1.81 25.83 -0.22
N LEU A 134 -2.16 25.07 0.82
CA LEU A 134 -1.18 24.47 1.74
C LEU A 134 -0.29 23.44 1.05
N TRP A 135 -0.88 22.62 0.18
CA TRP A 135 -0.11 21.66 -0.63
C TRP A 135 0.62 22.32 -1.78
N GLY A 136 0.22 23.51 -2.24
CA GLY A 136 0.75 24.16 -3.43
C GLY A 136 0.47 23.36 -4.70
N VAL A 137 -0.75 22.84 -4.86
CA VAL A 137 -1.19 22.11 -6.05
C VAL A 137 -2.42 22.77 -6.66
N GLU A 138 -2.53 22.76 -7.99
CA GLU A 138 -3.69 23.33 -8.70
C GLU A 138 -4.92 22.41 -8.64
N ARG A 139 -4.67 21.10 -8.49
CA ARG A 139 -5.67 20.04 -8.51
C ARG A 139 -5.25 18.91 -7.57
N PHE A 140 -6.19 18.42 -6.76
CA PHE A 140 -5.97 17.19 -6.01
C PHE A 140 -6.29 15.95 -6.86
N ASP A 141 -5.55 14.87 -6.64
CA ASP A 141 -5.93 13.58 -7.22
C ASP A 141 -7.17 13.05 -6.53
N LEU A 142 -7.20 13.07 -5.19
CA LEU A 142 -8.28 12.51 -4.40
C LEU A 142 -8.68 13.46 -3.27
N VAL A 143 -9.97 13.77 -3.17
CA VAL A 143 -10.56 14.40 -1.97
C VAL A 143 -11.64 13.50 -1.41
N GLN A 144 -11.55 13.21 -0.11
CA GLN A 144 -12.46 12.30 0.57
C GLN A 144 -13.21 12.98 1.71
N VAL A 145 -14.42 12.51 2.04
CA VAL A 145 -15.05 12.93 3.30
C VAL A 145 -14.43 12.15 4.46
N HIS A 146 -13.78 12.86 5.40
CA HIS A 146 -13.05 12.24 6.49
C HIS A 146 -13.99 11.70 7.56
N ASN A 147 -13.81 10.41 7.91
CA ASN A 147 -14.61 9.75 8.95
C ASN A 147 -16.09 10.00 8.72
N MET A 148 -16.54 9.98 7.46
CA MET A 148 -17.92 10.22 7.04
C MET A 148 -18.58 11.46 7.67
N LEU A 149 -17.80 12.47 8.10
CA LEU A 149 -18.32 13.66 8.76
C LEU A 149 -19.14 14.47 7.76
N ASP A 150 -20.46 14.56 8.01
CA ASP A 150 -21.39 15.33 7.18
C ASP A 150 -21.34 14.95 5.68
N TRP A 151 -21.12 13.67 5.39
CA TRP A 151 -20.75 13.23 4.04
C TRP A 151 -21.81 13.53 2.98
N ARG A 152 -23.10 13.43 3.31
CA ARG A 152 -24.19 13.75 2.38
C ARG A 152 -24.15 15.22 1.96
N THR A 153 -23.84 16.11 2.89
CA THR A 153 -23.73 17.56 2.63
C THR A 153 -22.58 17.89 1.70
N HIS A 154 -21.48 17.11 1.75
CA HIS A 154 -20.29 17.34 0.93
C HIS A 154 -20.34 16.70 -0.45
N LEU A 155 -21.23 15.72 -0.69
CA LEU A 155 -21.33 15.06 -2.00
C LEU A 155 -21.55 16.04 -3.17
N PRO A 156 -22.49 17.01 -3.11
CA PRO A 156 -22.67 17.96 -4.21
C PRO A 156 -21.43 18.84 -4.43
N THR A 157 -20.67 19.14 -3.37
CA THR A 157 -19.42 19.91 -3.46
C THR A 157 -18.34 19.09 -4.15
N LEU A 158 -18.11 17.84 -3.74
CA LEU A 158 -17.12 16.96 -4.35
C LEU A 158 -17.47 16.65 -5.81
N ALA A 159 -18.74 16.42 -6.12
CA ALA A 159 -19.21 16.22 -7.49
C ALA A 159 -18.98 17.46 -8.37
N ALA A 160 -19.24 18.65 -7.85
CA ALA A 160 -18.97 19.90 -8.56
C ALA A 160 -17.47 20.10 -8.83
N LEU A 161 -16.62 19.92 -7.80
CA LEU A 161 -15.17 20.02 -7.95
C LEU A 161 -14.61 19.00 -8.94
N LYS A 162 -15.16 17.78 -8.98
CA LYS A 162 -14.76 16.74 -9.94
C LYS A 162 -15.15 17.14 -11.37
N ARG A 163 -16.38 17.63 -11.57
CA ARG A 163 -16.86 18.15 -12.87
C ARG A 163 -16.05 19.35 -13.36
N GLU A 164 -15.60 20.20 -12.44
CA GLU A 164 -14.74 21.37 -12.72
C GLU A 164 -13.26 20.98 -12.93
N GLY A 165 -12.91 19.70 -12.79
CA GLY A 165 -11.55 19.21 -12.96
C GLY A 165 -10.59 19.60 -11.83
N ARG A 166 -11.11 20.10 -10.69
CA ARG A 166 -10.32 20.53 -9.52
C ARG A 166 -9.95 19.39 -8.58
N ILE A 167 -10.66 18.28 -8.69
CA ILE A 167 -10.27 16.99 -8.13
C ILE A 167 -10.43 15.91 -9.21
N ARG A 168 -9.61 14.85 -9.19
CA ARG A 168 -9.77 13.72 -10.14
C ARG A 168 -10.73 12.66 -9.62
N TYR A 169 -10.70 12.41 -8.31
CA TYR A 169 -11.45 11.37 -7.64
C TYR A 169 -12.10 11.90 -6.36
N LEU A 170 -13.28 11.35 -6.05
CA LEU A 170 -13.95 11.57 -4.78
C LEU A 170 -14.00 10.28 -3.97
N GLY A 171 -13.99 10.40 -2.64
CA GLY A 171 -14.12 9.23 -1.78
C GLY A 171 -14.66 9.52 -0.40
N ILE A 172 -14.65 8.49 0.44
CA ILE A 172 -15.17 8.53 1.81
C ILE A 172 -14.31 7.65 2.71
N THR A 173 -14.13 8.06 3.97
CA THR A 173 -13.24 7.34 4.90
C THR A 173 -13.89 7.01 6.23
N THR A 174 -13.38 5.98 6.90
CA THR A 174 -13.50 5.75 8.35
C THR A 174 -12.21 5.15 8.91
N SER A 175 -11.75 5.58 10.08
CA SER A 175 -10.55 5.02 10.74
C SER A 175 -10.87 4.13 11.95
N HIS A 176 -12.15 3.75 12.09
CA HIS A 176 -12.65 2.92 13.17
C HIS A 176 -13.71 1.93 12.69
N GLY A 177 -13.57 0.67 13.09
CA GLY A 177 -14.49 -0.43 12.75
C GLY A 177 -15.96 -0.15 13.11
N ARG A 178 -16.20 0.62 14.19
CA ARG A 178 -17.56 0.99 14.64
C ARG A 178 -18.43 1.71 13.60
N ARG A 179 -17.86 2.24 12.52
CA ARG A 179 -18.60 2.90 11.43
C ARG A 179 -18.64 2.08 10.14
N HIS A 180 -18.15 0.84 10.14
CA HIS A 180 -18.19 -0.02 8.96
C HIS A 180 -19.63 -0.25 8.46
N ASP A 181 -20.61 -0.36 9.35
CA ASP A 181 -22.02 -0.53 8.95
C ASP A 181 -22.60 0.73 8.29
N GLU A 182 -22.20 1.91 8.77
CA GLU A 182 -22.59 3.16 8.14
C GLU A 182 -21.92 3.32 6.77
N LEU A 183 -20.62 3.01 6.69
CA LEU A 183 -19.85 3.05 5.45
C LEU A 183 -20.43 2.09 4.42
N GLU A 184 -20.79 0.88 4.82
CA GLU A 184 -21.45 -0.10 3.95
C GLU A 184 -22.74 0.46 3.35
N ARG A 185 -23.59 1.10 4.17
CA ARG A 185 -24.81 1.75 3.67
C ARG A 185 -24.49 2.88 2.69
N ALA A 186 -23.51 3.72 2.99
CA ALA A 186 -23.09 4.81 2.10
C ALA A 186 -22.58 4.28 0.76
N MET A 187 -21.74 3.23 0.77
CA MET A 187 -21.25 2.57 -0.44
C MET A 187 -22.37 1.93 -1.26
N ARG A 188 -23.49 1.57 -0.61
CA ARG A 188 -24.69 1.05 -1.30
C ARG A 188 -25.51 2.16 -1.96
N GLU A 189 -25.54 3.34 -1.37
CA GLU A 189 -26.28 4.52 -1.83
C GLU A 189 -25.53 5.28 -2.94
N VAL A 190 -24.20 5.34 -2.86
CA VAL A 190 -23.37 6.24 -3.67
C VAL A 190 -22.21 5.49 -4.30
N ALA A 191 -21.93 5.81 -5.57
CA ALA A 191 -20.74 5.34 -6.27
C ALA A 191 -19.54 6.24 -5.93
N PHE A 192 -18.69 5.78 -5.00
CA PHE A 192 -17.43 6.44 -4.68
C PHE A 192 -16.29 5.90 -5.56
N ASP A 193 -15.37 6.76 -6.01
CA ASP A 193 -14.15 6.28 -6.68
C ASP A 193 -13.21 5.57 -5.70
N PHE A 194 -13.15 6.07 -4.46
CA PHE A 194 -12.32 5.56 -3.39
C PHE A 194 -13.09 5.39 -2.08
N VAL A 195 -12.77 4.31 -1.38
CA VAL A 195 -13.15 4.10 0.02
C VAL A 195 -11.89 3.83 0.85
N GLN A 196 -11.80 4.44 2.02
CA GLN A 196 -10.67 4.24 2.93
C GLN A 196 -11.17 3.74 4.28
N PHE A 197 -10.68 2.59 4.73
CA PHE A 197 -11.09 2.00 6.00
C PHE A 197 -9.98 1.20 6.68
N THR A 198 -10.18 0.88 7.96
CA THR A 198 -9.25 0.06 8.73
C THR A 198 -9.20 -1.35 8.16
N TYR A 199 -7.99 -1.80 7.82
CA TYR A 199 -7.75 -3.19 7.43
C TYR A 199 -6.29 -3.56 7.67
N SER A 200 -6.06 -4.62 8.43
CA SER A 200 -4.73 -5.12 8.77
C SER A 200 -4.75 -6.62 9.04
N VAL A 201 -3.60 -7.20 9.41
CA VAL A 201 -3.56 -8.59 9.89
C VAL A 201 -4.41 -8.77 11.15
N ALA A 202 -4.48 -7.72 12.00
CA ALA A 202 -5.17 -7.72 13.28
C ALA A 202 -6.66 -7.37 13.20
N ASP A 203 -7.05 -6.61 12.18
CA ASP A 203 -8.43 -6.16 11.96
C ASP A 203 -8.85 -6.56 10.54
N ARG A 204 -9.63 -7.64 10.48
CA ARG A 204 -10.10 -8.28 9.25
C ARG A 204 -11.61 -8.17 9.09
N ASP A 205 -12.27 -7.31 9.88
CA ASP A 205 -13.73 -7.12 9.87
C ASP A 205 -14.26 -6.68 8.50
N ALA A 206 -13.40 -6.04 7.70
CA ALA A 206 -13.71 -5.61 6.34
C ALA A 206 -13.76 -6.77 5.32
N GLU A 207 -13.11 -7.91 5.56
CA GLU A 207 -13.03 -9.03 4.60
C GLU A 207 -14.39 -9.61 4.16
N PRO A 208 -15.33 -9.90 5.07
CA PRO A 208 -16.60 -10.51 4.66
C PRO A 208 -17.58 -9.53 4.00
N ARG A 209 -17.41 -8.21 4.17
CA ARG A 209 -18.42 -7.21 3.79
C ARG A 209 -17.90 -6.07 2.93
N LEU A 210 -17.01 -5.24 3.47
CA LEU A 210 -16.56 -4.00 2.82
C LEU A 210 -15.66 -4.26 1.61
N LEU A 211 -14.73 -5.22 1.70
CA LEU A 211 -13.81 -5.53 0.60
C LEU A 211 -14.55 -6.11 -0.63
N PRO A 212 -15.46 -7.10 -0.49
CA PRO A 212 -16.31 -7.55 -1.60
C PRO A 212 -17.19 -6.44 -2.15
N LEU A 213 -17.82 -5.63 -1.28
CA LEU A 213 -18.68 -4.54 -1.72
C LEU A 213 -17.91 -3.47 -2.50
N ALA A 214 -16.70 -3.11 -2.08
CA ALA A 214 -15.86 -2.15 -2.80
C ALA A 214 -15.55 -2.64 -4.21
N ARG A 215 -15.18 -3.92 -4.34
CA ARG A 215 -14.97 -4.56 -5.65
C ARG A 215 -16.24 -4.52 -6.51
N ASP A 216 -17.37 -4.93 -5.95
CA ASP A 216 -18.64 -5.01 -6.68
C ASP A 216 -19.16 -3.61 -7.09
N ARG A 217 -18.79 -2.56 -6.34
CA ARG A 217 -19.10 -1.16 -6.64
C ARG A 217 -18.04 -0.44 -7.47
N GLY A 218 -16.95 -1.11 -7.85
CA GLY A 218 -15.87 -0.49 -8.62
C GLY A 218 -15.13 0.61 -7.85
N ALA A 219 -15.07 0.54 -6.53
CA ALA A 219 -14.35 1.50 -5.69
C ALA A 219 -12.93 0.99 -5.39
N ALA A 220 -11.93 1.87 -5.55
CA ALA A 220 -10.59 1.63 -5.08
C ALA A 220 -10.55 1.64 -3.54
N VAL A 221 -9.75 0.75 -2.94
CA VAL A 221 -9.66 0.60 -1.48
C VAL A 221 -8.31 1.07 -0.98
N ILE A 222 -8.33 2.01 -0.03
CA ILE A 222 -7.16 2.44 0.74
C ILE A 222 -7.26 1.83 2.14
N ALA A 223 -6.34 0.94 2.49
CA ALA A 223 -6.24 0.39 3.84
C ALA A 223 -5.51 1.39 4.76
N ASN A 224 -6.23 1.96 5.72
CA ASN A 224 -5.63 2.72 6.80
C ASN A 224 -5.30 1.81 7.99
N ARG A 225 -4.44 2.30 8.90
CA ARG A 225 -3.93 1.57 10.06
C ARG A 225 -3.40 0.15 9.75
N PRO A 226 -2.58 -0.05 8.69
CA PRO A 226 -2.10 -1.39 8.32
C PRO A 226 -1.22 -2.07 9.39
N PHE A 227 -0.71 -1.30 10.36
CA PHE A 227 0.06 -1.77 11.51
C PHE A 227 -0.70 -1.75 12.85
N ASP A 228 -2.03 -1.57 12.82
CA ASP A 228 -2.87 -1.55 14.04
C ASP A 228 -2.40 -0.48 15.06
N GLY A 229 -2.04 0.71 14.57
CA GLY A 229 -1.49 1.79 15.42
C GLY A 229 -0.15 1.45 16.09
N GLY A 230 0.58 0.45 15.58
CA GLY A 230 1.82 -0.06 16.17
C GLY A 230 1.63 -1.35 16.97
N GLY A 231 0.40 -1.71 17.33
CA GLY A 231 0.11 -2.88 18.17
C GLY A 231 0.55 -4.22 17.55
N LEU A 232 0.63 -4.30 16.22
CA LEU A 232 1.20 -5.48 15.56
C LEU A 232 2.68 -5.70 15.89
N PHE A 233 3.48 -4.62 16.04
CA PHE A 233 4.89 -4.73 16.42
C PHE A 233 5.05 -5.13 17.89
N ASP A 234 4.13 -4.74 18.76
CA ASP A 234 4.13 -5.19 20.16
C ASP A 234 3.92 -6.70 20.26
N ARG A 235 3.00 -7.26 19.45
CA ARG A 235 2.69 -8.70 19.43
C ARG A 235 3.87 -9.56 18.95
N VAL A 236 4.68 -9.03 18.04
CA VAL A 236 5.84 -9.75 17.47
C VAL A 236 7.18 -9.31 18.07
N ARG A 237 7.16 -8.49 19.13
CA ARG A 237 8.36 -8.00 19.80
C ARG A 237 9.22 -9.18 20.27
N GLY A 238 10.49 -9.16 19.89
CA GLY A 238 11.45 -10.23 20.21
C GLY A 238 11.24 -11.53 19.44
N ARG A 239 10.25 -11.62 18.55
CA ARG A 239 10.05 -12.79 17.69
C ARG A 239 10.82 -12.61 16.38
N PRO A 240 11.69 -13.56 16.01
CA PRO A 240 12.33 -13.52 14.70
C PRO A 240 11.27 -13.62 13.61
N LEU A 241 11.57 -13.07 12.45
CA LEU A 241 10.75 -13.29 11.27
C LEU A 241 10.74 -14.80 10.94
N PRO A 242 9.58 -15.41 10.63
CA PRO A 242 9.53 -16.81 10.26
C PRO A 242 10.46 -17.12 9.07
N SER A 243 11.17 -18.26 9.11
CA SER A 243 12.14 -18.63 8.05
C SER A 243 11.52 -18.68 6.65
N TRP A 244 10.25 -19.05 6.56
CA TRP A 244 9.49 -19.09 5.31
C TRP A 244 9.14 -17.70 4.73
N ALA A 245 9.39 -16.60 5.46
CA ALA A 245 9.14 -15.25 4.95
C ALA A 245 9.93 -14.94 3.66
N VAL A 246 11.03 -15.65 3.43
CA VAL A 246 11.80 -15.61 2.18
C VAL A 246 10.99 -16.09 0.96
N GLU A 247 9.94 -16.89 1.15
CA GLU A 247 9.03 -17.33 0.07
C GLU A 247 8.24 -16.15 -0.53
N ILE A 248 8.08 -15.06 0.24
CA ILE A 248 7.43 -13.82 -0.16
C ILE A 248 8.38 -12.62 -0.09
N ASP A 249 9.69 -12.86 -0.14
CA ASP A 249 10.73 -11.83 -0.18
C ASP A 249 10.59 -10.78 0.95
N CYS A 250 10.17 -11.21 2.14
CA CYS A 250 10.11 -10.35 3.33
C CYS A 250 11.39 -10.48 4.14
N ALA A 251 12.00 -9.33 4.46
CA ALA A 251 13.17 -9.22 5.33
C ALA A 251 12.81 -8.77 6.77
N ASN A 252 11.59 -8.25 6.99
CA ASN A 252 11.12 -7.81 8.30
C ASN A 252 9.59 -7.93 8.42
N TRP A 253 9.09 -7.73 9.64
CA TRP A 253 7.66 -7.80 9.96
C TRP A 253 6.83 -6.70 9.27
N ALA A 254 7.38 -5.49 9.10
CA ALA A 254 6.69 -4.41 8.42
C ALA A 254 6.32 -4.79 6.98
N GLN A 255 7.27 -5.38 6.23
CA GLN A 255 7.03 -5.90 4.90
C GLN A 255 5.99 -7.03 4.90
N MET A 256 6.05 -7.95 5.87
CA MET A 256 5.10 -9.05 5.98
C MET A 256 3.67 -8.55 6.20
N PHE A 257 3.48 -7.60 7.12
CA PHE A 257 2.17 -7.03 7.42
C PHE A 257 1.61 -6.23 6.24
N LEU A 258 2.45 -5.41 5.57
CA LEU A 258 2.02 -4.67 4.39
C LEU A 258 1.67 -5.60 3.23
N LYS A 259 2.50 -6.61 2.95
CA LYS A 259 2.22 -7.61 1.90
C LYS A 259 0.97 -8.42 2.19
N PHE A 260 0.65 -8.73 3.45
CA PHE A 260 -0.63 -9.33 3.81
C PHE A 260 -1.82 -8.45 3.39
N VAL A 261 -1.73 -7.13 3.61
CA VAL A 261 -2.79 -6.18 3.29
C VAL A 261 -2.95 -6.05 1.77
N VAL A 262 -1.87 -5.75 1.05
CA VAL A 262 -1.94 -5.40 -0.40
C VAL A 262 -2.04 -6.61 -1.33
N SER A 263 -1.82 -7.82 -0.80
CA SER A 263 -2.10 -9.06 -1.54
C SER A 263 -3.59 -9.36 -1.65
N HIS A 264 -4.44 -8.76 -0.82
CA HIS A 264 -5.88 -8.93 -0.97
C HIS A 264 -6.36 -8.31 -2.30
N PRO A 265 -7.07 -9.05 -3.17
CA PRO A 265 -7.39 -8.57 -4.52
C PRO A 265 -8.21 -7.27 -4.59
N ALA A 266 -9.03 -7.01 -3.57
CA ALA A 266 -9.82 -5.79 -3.48
C ALA A 266 -9.05 -4.56 -2.96
N VAL A 267 -7.84 -4.73 -2.40
CA VAL A 267 -7.06 -3.61 -1.86
C VAL A 267 -6.26 -2.94 -2.97
N THR A 268 -6.43 -1.63 -3.13
CA THR A 268 -5.68 -0.82 -4.10
C THR A 268 -4.33 -0.40 -3.52
N CYS A 269 -4.32 0.16 -2.30
CA CYS A 269 -3.08 0.45 -1.58
C CYS A 269 -3.25 0.48 -0.06
N ALA A 270 -2.14 0.46 0.66
CA ALA A 270 -2.05 0.69 2.11
C ALA A 270 -1.23 1.94 2.39
N ILE A 271 -1.60 2.71 3.44
CA ILE A 271 -0.96 3.98 3.78
C ILE A 271 -0.33 3.95 5.20
N PRO A 272 0.75 3.19 5.42
CA PRO A 272 1.49 3.27 6.69
C PRO A 272 2.05 4.68 6.88
N ALA A 273 2.04 5.16 8.13
CA ALA A 273 2.63 6.44 8.51
C ALA A 273 4.00 6.23 9.17
N THR A 274 4.95 7.11 8.89
CA THR A 274 6.24 7.17 9.58
C THR A 274 6.88 8.54 9.43
N SER A 275 7.58 8.99 10.48
CA SER A 275 8.50 10.14 10.45
C SER A 275 9.97 9.72 10.37
N GLN A 276 10.25 8.41 10.35
CA GLN A 276 11.59 7.86 10.40
C GLN A 276 11.96 7.21 9.06
N ALA A 277 13.07 7.66 8.47
CA ALA A 277 13.58 7.14 7.19
C ALA A 277 13.92 5.64 7.25
N ALA A 278 14.32 5.11 8.41
CA ALA A 278 14.57 3.68 8.58
C ALA A 278 13.29 2.85 8.41
N HIS A 279 12.23 3.19 9.14
CA HIS A 279 10.92 2.53 8.99
C HIS A 279 10.35 2.72 7.57
N LEU A 280 10.59 3.87 6.95
CA LEU A 280 10.18 4.07 5.56
C LEU A 280 10.85 3.06 4.63
N ARG A 281 12.16 2.83 4.75
CA ARG A 281 12.89 1.84 3.94
C ARG A 281 12.29 0.44 4.10
N GLU A 282 11.86 0.08 5.30
CA GLU A 282 11.15 -1.16 5.54
C GLU A 282 9.80 -1.18 4.80
N ASN A 283 8.99 -0.13 4.96
CA ASN A 283 7.67 -0.02 4.34
C ASN A 283 7.73 -0.11 2.81
N VAL A 284 8.63 0.65 2.16
CA VAL A 284 8.75 0.66 0.70
C VAL A 284 9.34 -0.64 0.15
N GLY A 285 9.98 -1.46 0.99
CA GLY A 285 10.36 -2.82 0.62
C GLY A 285 9.17 -3.69 0.23
N ALA A 286 7.96 -3.39 0.73
CA ALA A 286 6.73 -4.08 0.33
C ALA A 286 6.21 -3.69 -1.07
N LEU A 287 6.80 -2.68 -1.72
CA LEU A 287 6.47 -2.32 -3.11
C LEU A 287 6.92 -3.37 -4.13
N ARG A 288 7.79 -4.33 -3.76
CA ARG A 288 8.42 -5.27 -4.68
C ARG A 288 8.44 -6.71 -4.14
N GLY A 289 8.86 -7.65 -4.99
CA GLY A 289 8.99 -9.08 -4.66
C GLY A 289 7.65 -9.82 -4.64
N ARG A 290 7.65 -11.10 -4.31
CA ARG A 290 6.45 -11.94 -4.35
C ARG A 290 5.42 -11.47 -3.30
N LEU A 291 4.14 -11.52 -3.68
CA LEU A 291 3.01 -11.27 -2.77
C LEU A 291 2.45 -12.60 -2.27
N PRO A 292 1.99 -12.68 -1.01
CA PRO A 292 1.39 -13.89 -0.47
C PRO A 292 0.06 -14.21 -1.16
N ASP A 293 -0.19 -15.50 -1.43
CA ASP A 293 -1.51 -15.98 -1.84
C ASP A 293 -2.46 -16.15 -0.64
N ALA A 294 -3.66 -16.68 -0.86
CA ALA A 294 -4.65 -16.87 0.21
C ALA A 294 -4.17 -17.83 1.32
N ALA A 295 -3.38 -18.85 1.00
CA ALA A 295 -2.85 -19.79 1.99
C ALA A 295 -1.73 -19.14 2.82
N MET A 296 -0.84 -18.41 2.16
CA MET A 296 0.25 -17.68 2.81
C MET A 296 -0.28 -16.55 3.69
N ARG A 297 -1.35 -15.85 3.28
CA ARG A 297 -2.03 -14.86 4.13
C ARG A 297 -2.51 -15.48 5.45
N LYS A 298 -3.04 -16.71 5.44
CA LYS A 298 -3.42 -17.44 6.66
C LYS A 298 -2.21 -17.76 7.54
N ARG A 299 -1.08 -18.20 6.96
CA ARG A 299 0.19 -18.41 7.69
C ARG A 299 0.70 -17.12 8.34
N ILE A 300 0.61 -15.98 7.64
CA ILE A 300 1.00 -14.67 8.19
C ILE A 300 0.13 -14.32 9.40
N ALA A 301 -1.20 -14.48 9.31
CA ALA A 301 -2.10 -14.22 10.42
C ALA A 301 -1.74 -15.06 11.65
N GLN A 302 -1.53 -16.36 11.49
CA GLN A 302 -1.10 -17.25 12.57
C GLN A 302 0.24 -16.81 13.18
N ALA A 303 1.24 -16.48 12.36
CA ALA A 303 2.54 -16.02 12.83
C ALA A 303 2.48 -14.68 13.58
N ALA A 304 1.52 -13.81 13.21
CA ALA A 304 1.23 -12.55 13.90
C ALA A 304 0.37 -12.72 15.17
N GLY A 305 0.04 -13.97 15.55
CA GLY A 305 -0.81 -14.27 16.70
C GLY A 305 -2.31 -14.01 16.46
N GLN A 306 -2.76 -14.12 15.22
CA GLN A 306 -4.16 -13.92 14.77
C GLN A 306 -4.72 -15.24 14.20
N GLY A 307 -4.61 -16.31 14.99
CA GLY A 307 -5.07 -17.67 14.65
C GLY A 307 -6.49 -17.94 15.06
#